data_AF-A0A379FHF7-F1
#
_entry.id   AF-A0A379FHF7-F1
#
_cell.length_a   1.000
_cell.length_b   1.000
_cell.length_c   1.000
_cell.angle_alpha   90.00
_cell.angle_beta   90.00
_cell.angle_gamma   90.00
#
_symmetry.space_group_name_H-M   'P 1'
#
loop_
_entity.id
_entity.type
_entity.pdbx_description
1 polymer ?
#
loop_
_entity_poly.entity_id
_entity_poly.type
_entity_poly.pdbx_seq_one_letter_code
_entity_poly.pdbx_strand_id
1 'polypeptide(L)'
;MTWHQEGALRIKAINPTPYYITYNKISVGQDKQLTPVEQSGMIAPFSSKIFSLKEKPILTNKVTWVVVNDYGGYQQGESTLE
;
A
#
# COMPACT_ATOMS: atom_id res chain seq x y z
N MET A 1 3.41 -2.19 8.94
CA MET A 1 2.19 -2.39 8.14
C MET A 1 2.26 -3.79 7.57
N THR A 2 1.19 -4.57 7.65
CA THR A 2 1.09 -5.82 6.88
C THR A 2 0.15 -5.61 5.70
N TRP A 3 0.37 -6.37 4.64
CA TRP A 3 -0.37 -6.27 3.39
C TRP A 3 -0.86 -7.64 2.98
N HIS A 4 -2.14 -7.73 2.64
CA HIS A 4 -2.78 -8.97 2.20
C HIS A 4 -3.47 -8.79 0.87
N GLN A 5 -3.38 -9.77 -0.02
CA GLN A 5 -4.18 -9.79 -1.25
C GLN A 5 -5.63 -10.17 -0.94
N GLU A 6 -6.60 -9.36 -1.39
CA GLU A 6 -8.04 -9.58 -1.19
C GLU A 6 -8.72 -9.78 -2.56
N GLY A 7 -8.54 -10.96 -3.15
CA GLY A 7 -9.00 -11.24 -4.53
C GLY A 7 -8.09 -10.63 -5.59
N ALA A 8 -8.51 -10.61 -6.86
CA ALA A 8 -7.59 -10.32 -7.98
C ALA A 8 -7.18 -8.84 -8.13
N LEU A 9 -7.98 -7.90 -7.62
CA LEU A 9 -7.84 -6.46 -7.86
C LEU A 9 -7.84 -5.62 -6.59
N ARG A 10 -7.67 -6.24 -5.41
CA ARG A 10 -7.67 -5.50 -4.16
C ARG A 10 -6.57 -6.00 -3.24
N ILE A 11 -6.02 -5.06 -2.48
CA ILE A 11 -5.09 -5.33 -1.39
C ILE A 11 -5.60 -4.65 -0.13
N LYS A 12 -5.36 -5.29 1.02
CA LYS A 12 -5.69 -4.76 2.33
C LYS A 12 -4.41 -4.44 3.07
N ALA A 13 -4.29 -3.20 3.53
CA ALA A 13 -3.21 -2.81 4.43
C ALA A 13 -3.75 -2.72 5.86
N ILE A 14 -3.00 -3.26 6.81
CA ILE A 14 -3.34 -3.26 8.24
C ILE A 14 -2.31 -2.45 9.00
N ASN A 15 -2.78 -1.41 9.69
CA ASN A 15 -1.98 -0.54 10.53
C ASN A 15 -2.07 -0.98 11.99
N PRO A 16 -1.06 -1.67 12.55
CA PRO A 16 -1.07 -2.06 13.96
C PRO A 16 -0.57 -0.96 14.89
N THR A 17 -0.27 0.24 14.38
CA THR A 17 0.39 1.30 15.16
C THR A 17 -0.64 2.31 15.71
N PRO A 18 -0.28 3.08 16.75
CA PRO A 18 -1.11 4.17 17.28
C PRO A 18 -1.09 5.44 16.41
N TYR A 19 -0.50 5.42 15.22
CA TYR A 19 -0.33 6.59 14.35
C TYR A 19 -1.13 6.48 13.06
N TYR A 20 -1.57 7.61 12.52
CA TYR A 20 -2.10 7.67 11.16
C TYR A 20 -0.97 7.51 10.15
N ILE A 21 -1.20 6.70 9.11
CA ILE A 21 -0.24 6.55 8.02
C ILE A 21 -0.88 7.10 6.74
N THR A 22 -0.29 8.16 6.19
CA THR A 22 -0.76 8.80 4.95
C THR A 22 0.05 8.30 3.78
N TYR A 23 -0.55 7.44 2.95
CA TYR A 23 0.08 6.98 1.71
C TYR A 23 -0.15 7.98 0.59
N ASN A 24 0.94 8.40 -0.05
CA ASN A 24 0.92 9.18 -1.28
C ASN A 24 0.82 8.27 -2.52
N LYS A 25 1.58 7.17 -2.54
CA LYS A 25 1.59 6.16 -3.61
C LYS A 25 1.63 4.75 -3.04
N ILE A 26 0.94 3.83 -3.71
CA ILE A 26 0.96 2.40 -3.42
C ILE A 26 0.96 1.67 -4.77
N SER A 27 1.80 0.66 -4.93
CA SER A 27 1.82 -0.20 -6.11
C SER A 27 2.21 -1.62 -5.75
N VAL A 28 1.69 -2.58 -6.49
CA VAL A 28 1.97 -4.01 -6.33
C VAL A 28 2.88 -4.49 -7.46
N GLY A 29 3.87 -5.30 -7.13
CA GLY A 29 4.81 -5.89 -8.07
C GLY A 29 6.25 -5.45 -7.83
N GLN A 30 7.11 -5.59 -8.85
CA GLN A 30 8.54 -5.35 -8.74
C GLN A 30 9.11 -4.70 -10.01
N ASP A 31 10.11 -3.85 -9.84
CA ASP A 31 10.87 -3.16 -10.88
C ASP A 31 9.97 -2.44 -11.90
N LYS A 32 9.93 -2.92 -13.15
CA LYS A 32 9.15 -2.32 -14.24
C LYS A 32 7.71 -2.80 -14.30
N GLN A 33 7.32 -3.78 -13.48
CA GLN A 33 5.98 -4.37 -13.47
C GLN A 33 5.25 -3.96 -12.19
N LEU A 34 4.99 -2.66 -12.07
CA LEU A 34 4.27 -2.07 -10.94
C LEU A 34 2.84 -1.73 -11.35
N THR A 35 1.88 -2.29 -10.61
CA THR A 35 0.47 -1.99 -10.77
C THR A 35 0.02 -1.06 -9.65
N PRO A 36 -0.31 0.21 -9.94
CA PRO A 36 -0.71 1.16 -8.91
C PRO A 36 -2.14 0.93 -8.42
N VAL A 37 -2.41 1.40 -7.20
CA VAL A 37 -3.78 1.55 -6.72
C VAL A 37 -4.51 2.68 -7.47
N GLU A 38 -5.84 2.61 -7.52
CA GLU A 38 -6.69 3.64 -8.11
C GLU A 38 -6.59 4.95 -7.32
N GLN A 39 -6.66 4.85 -5.99
CA GLN A 39 -6.63 5.99 -5.07
C GLN A 39 -5.77 5.67 -3.86
N SER A 40 -4.86 6.58 -3.51
CA SER A 40 -4.09 6.51 -2.26
C SER A 40 -4.92 7.02 -1.07
N GLY A 41 -4.33 7.04 0.13
CA GLY A 41 -5.02 7.64 1.26
C GLY A 41 -4.45 7.29 2.61
N MET A 42 -5.16 7.74 3.63
CA MET A 42 -4.78 7.60 5.02
C MET A 42 -5.40 6.35 5.64
N ILE A 43 -4.63 5.69 6.53
CA ILE A 43 -5.07 4.56 7.35
C ILE A 43 -4.99 4.98 8.81
N ALA A 44 -6.10 4.82 9.54
CA ALA A 44 -6.18 5.19 10.94
C ALA A 44 -5.37 4.24 11.85
N PRO A 45 -5.04 4.65 13.08
CA PRO A 45 -4.48 3.78 14.10
C PRO A 45 -5.30 2.49 14.28
N PHE A 46 -4.62 1.36 14.44
CA PHE A 46 -5.24 0.05 14.72
C PHE A 46 -6.37 -0.36 13.75
N SER A 47 -6.32 0.12 12.51
CA SER A 47 -7.35 -0.09 11.51
C SER A 47 -6.79 -0.74 10.25
N SER A 48 -7.69 -1.07 9.32
CA SER A 48 -7.31 -1.57 8.01
C SER A 48 -8.02 -0.80 6.90
N LYS A 49 -7.43 -0.78 5.72
CA LYS A 49 -8.01 -0.16 4.53
C LYS A 49 -7.77 -1.05 3.32
N ILE A 50 -8.81 -1.19 2.50
CA ILE A 50 -8.74 -1.88 1.21
C ILE A 50 -8.48 -0.85 0.13
N PHE A 51 -7.53 -1.16 -0.76
CA PHE A 51 -7.21 -0.37 -1.93
C PHE A 51 -7.51 -1.19 -3.19
N SER A 52 -8.22 -0.59 -4.14
CA SER A 52 -8.43 -1.16 -5.47
C SER A 52 -7.20 -0.92 -6.35
N LEU A 53 -6.77 -1.94 -7.08
CA LEU A 53 -5.72 -1.86 -8.09
C LEU A 53 -6.33 -1.45 -9.43
N LYS A 54 -5.62 -0.62 -10.21
CA LYS A 54 -6.10 -0.17 -11.52
C LYS A 54 -6.29 -1.31 -12.52
N GLU A 55 -5.53 -2.39 -12.34
CA GLU A 55 -5.54 -3.58 -13.18
C GLU A 55 -5.02 -4.77 -12.39
N LYS A 56 -5.07 -5.97 -12.98
CA LYS A 56 -4.60 -7.19 -12.32
C LYS A 56 -3.06 -7.20 -12.35
N PRO A 57 -2.38 -7.25 -11.18
CA PRO A 57 -0.93 -7.29 -11.13
C PRO A 57 -0.39 -8.60 -11.69
N ILE A 58 0.71 -8.50 -12.44
CA ILE A 58 1.44 -9.67 -12.98
C ILE A 58 2.21 -10.38 -11.85
N LEU A 59 2.76 -9.60 -10.91
CA LEU A 59 3.51 -10.09 -9.74
C LEU A 59 2.81 -9.62 -8.46
N THR A 60 2.60 -10.54 -7.52
CA THR A 60 1.78 -10.28 -6.30
C THR A 60 2.54 -10.53 -5.00
N ASN A 61 3.87 -10.55 -5.01
CA ASN A 61 4.68 -10.84 -3.83
C ASN A 61 5.13 -9.60 -3.05
N LYS A 62 4.91 -8.40 -3.59
CA LYS A 62 5.52 -7.17 -3.07
C LYS A 62 4.61 -5.96 -3.24
N VAL A 63 4.60 -5.10 -2.22
CA VAL A 63 3.99 -3.77 -2.24
C VAL A 63 5.10 -2.74 -2.10
N THR A 64 5.19 -1.80 -3.04
CA THR A 64 6.01 -0.59 -2.93
C THR A 64 5.13 0.58 -2.54
N TRP A 65 5.58 1.42 -1.62
CA TRP A 65 4.78 2.52 -1.11
C TRP A 65 5.60 3.78 -0.85
N VAL A 66 4.90 4.91 -0.87
CA VAL A 66 5.42 6.23 -0.45
C VAL A 66 4.45 6.81 0.55
N VAL A 67 4.95 7.20 1.73
CA VAL A 67 4.19 7.88 2.77
C VAL A 67 4.63 9.33 2.92
N VAL A 68 3.77 10.15 3.50
CA VAL A 68 4.10 11.50 3.95
C VAL A 68 4.44 11.44 5.45
N ASN A 69 5.64 11.88 5.82
CA ASN A 69 6.07 11.94 7.21
C ASN A 69 5.61 13.24 7.90
N ASP A 70 5.85 13.35 9.21
CA ASP A 70 5.37 14.48 10.02
C ASP A 70 6.00 15.83 9.64
N TYR A 71 7.13 15.83 8.92
CA TYR A 71 7.76 17.03 8.38
C TYR A 71 7.20 17.43 7.00
N GLY A 72 6.18 16.72 6.50
CA GLY A 72 5.59 16.90 5.17
C GLY A 72 6.43 16.30 4.03
N GLY A 73 7.53 15.61 4.35
CA GLY A 73 8.43 14.97 3.38
C GLY A 73 7.94 13.59 2.95
N TYR A 74 8.44 13.12 1.81
CA TYR A 74 8.16 11.77 1.33
C TYR A 74 9.16 10.76 1.88
N GLN A 75 8.65 9.62 2.34
CA GLN A 75 9.46 8.46 2.67
C GLN A 75 8.94 7.25 1.88
N GLN A 76 9.85 6.53 1.24
CA GLN A 76 9.52 5.35 0.44
C GLN A 76 9.98 4.07 1.11
N GLY A 77 9.30 2.97 0.79
CA GLY A 77 9.64 1.66 1.29
C GLY A 77 8.90 0.56 0.56
N GLU A 78 9.16 -0.66 0.99
CA GLU A 78 8.63 -1.86 0.39
C GLU A 78 8.20 -2.85 1.47
N SER A 79 7.27 -3.73 1.13
CA SER A 79 6.77 -4.76 2.04
C SER A 79 6.39 -6.00 1.24
N THR A 80 6.49 -7.17 1.87
CA THR A 80 5.93 -8.40 1.32
C THR A 80 4.41 -8.28 1.24
N LEU A 81 3.83 -8.81 0.17
CA LEU A 81 2.38 -8.98 0.03
C LEU A 81 2.05 -10.44 0.35
N GLU A 82 1.21 -10.64 1.36
CA GLU A 82 0.79 -11.96 1.86
C GLU A 82 -0.54 -12.43 1.24
#